data_AF-A0A6C0DMF8-F1
#
_entry.id   AF-A0A6C0DMF8-F1
#
_cell.length_a   1.000
_cell.length_b   1.000
_cell.length_c   1.000
_cell.angle_alpha   90.00
_cell.angle_beta   90.00
_cell.angle_gamma   90.00
#
_symmetry.space_group_name_H-M   'P 1'
#
loop_
_entity.id
_entity.type
_entity.pdbx_description
1 polymer ?
#
loop_
_entity_poly.entity_id
_entity_poly.type
_entity_poly.pdbx_seq_one_letter_code
_entity_poly.pdbx_strand_id
1 'polypeptide(L)' 'MEQLLRQAPVNISNEEIERIFNENNNDFNKTLLALWEIDDNNDNNNNNDDKKINWTFIRETCDAYDTEMKKMMDSNRR' A
#
# COMPACT_ATOMS: atom_id res chain seq x y z
N MET A 1 -13.37 8.76 -21.84
CA MET A 1 -14.21 8.16 -20.79
C MET A 1 -13.87 6.70 -20.52
N GLU A 2 -13.89 5.80 -21.49
CA GLU A 2 -13.64 4.36 -21.26
C GLU A 2 -12.30 4.07 -20.56
N GLN A 3 -11.24 4.81 -20.92
CA GLN A 3 -9.93 4.70 -20.28
C GLN A 3 -9.91 5.25 -18.84
N LEU A 4 -10.75 6.25 -18.52
CA LEU A 4 -10.89 6.78 -17.16
C LEU A 4 -11.63 5.77 -16.28
N LEU A 5 -12.71 5.20 -16.81
CA LEU A 5 -13.51 4.17 -16.13
C LEU A 5 -12.68 2.93 -15.79
N ARG A 6 -11.72 2.55 -16.66
CA ARG A 6 -10.81 1.43 -16.40
C ARG A 6 -9.76 1.73 -15.32
N GLN A 7 -9.44 3.00 -15.10
CA GLN A 7 -8.42 3.45 -14.14
C GLN A 7 -9.03 4.04 -12.86
N ALA A 8 -10.35 4.18 -12.81
CA ALA A 8 -11.05 4.73 -11.66
C ALA A 8 -11.03 3.73 -10.49
N PRO A 9 -10.93 4.24 -9.24
CA PRO A 9 -11.03 3.40 -8.06
C PRO A 9 -12.38 2.68 -8.00
N VAL A 10 -12.41 1.48 -7.42
CA VAL A 10 -13.61 0.60 -7.43
C VAL A 10 -14.80 1.22 -6.68
N ASN A 11 -14.51 2.21 -5.82
CA ASN A 11 -15.48 2.81 -4.92
C ASN A 11 -16.21 4.04 -5.50
N ILE A 12 -15.94 4.42 -6.74
CA ILE A 12 -16.55 5.60 -7.37
C ILE A 12 -17.57 5.20 -8.44
N SER A 13 -18.72 5.88 -8.47
CA SER A 13 -19.73 5.66 -9.50
C SER A 13 -19.35 6.36 -10.81
N ASN A 14 -19.83 5.84 -11.94
CA ASN A 14 -19.58 6.42 -13.25
C ASN A 14 -20.06 7.89 -13.34
N GLU A 15 -21.11 8.23 -12.62
CA GLU A 15 -21.70 9.58 -12.58
C GLU A 15 -20.76 10.58 -11.89
N GLU A 16 -20.06 10.17 -10.84
CA GLU A 16 -19.11 11.01 -10.12
C GLU A 16 -17.83 11.24 -10.96
N ILE A 17 -17.39 10.21 -11.71
CA ILE A 17 -16.28 10.34 -12.67
C ILE A 17 -16.63 11.37 -13.76
N GLU A 18 -17.85 11.33 -14.29
CA GLU A 18 -18.31 12.30 -15.29
C GLU A 18 -18.40 13.72 -14.73
N ARG A 19 -18.80 13.87 -13.46
CA ARG A 19 -18.77 15.17 -12.78
C ARG A 19 -17.36 15.71 -12.67
N ILE A 20 -16.40 14.91 -12.19
CA ILE A 20 -14.99 15.30 -12.04
C ILE A 20 -14.36 15.59 -13.42
N PHE A 21 -14.79 14.87 -14.46
CA PHE A 21 -14.32 15.11 -15.83
C PHE A 21 -14.81 16.46 -16.37
N ASN A 22 -16.06 16.81 -16.11
CA ASN A 22 -16.64 18.10 -16.50
C ASN A 22 -16.04 19.27 -15.69
N GLU A 23 -15.81 19.09 -14.39
CA GLU A 23 -15.18 20.10 -13.52
C GLU A 23 -13.73 20.39 -13.92
N ASN A 24 -13.03 19.38 -14.45
CA ASN A 24 -11.64 19.51 -14.92
C ASN A 24 -11.51 19.99 -16.37
N ASN A 25 -12.55 20.59 -16.96
CA ASN A 25 -12.56 21.10 -18.33
C ASN A 25 -12.23 20.03 -19.40
N ASN A 26 -12.69 18.79 -19.22
CA ASN A 26 -12.40 17.65 -20.11
C ASN A 26 -10.91 17.28 -20.22
N ASP A 27 -10.06 17.74 -19.29
CA ASP A 27 -8.65 17.39 -19.27
C ASP A 27 -8.46 16.02 -18.58
N PHE A 28 -8.18 15.02 -19.40
CA PHE A 28 -8.00 13.63 -19.00
C PHE A 28 -6.97 13.45 -17.88
N ASN A 29 -5.85 14.18 -17.93
CA ASN A 29 -4.77 14.00 -16.96
C ASN A 29 -5.14 14.59 -15.60
N LYS A 30 -5.83 15.73 -15.58
CA LYS A 30 -6.30 16.35 -14.35
C LYS A 30 -7.39 15.51 -13.69
N THR A 31 -8.29 14.95 -14.49
CA THR A 31 -9.31 14.03 -13.98
C THR A 31 -8.69 12.78 -13.37
N LEU A 32 -7.66 12.20 -13.99
CA LEU A 32 -6.93 11.06 -13.42
C LEU A 32 -6.24 11.41 -12.09
N LEU A 33 -5.61 12.59 -12.03
CA LEU A 33 -4.95 13.06 -10.81
C LEU A 33 -5.97 13.24 -9.68
N ALA A 34 -7.11 13.87 -9.99
CA ALA A 34 -8.21 14.06 -9.04
C ALA A 34 -8.81 12.72 -8.60
N LEU A 35 -8.96 11.75 -9.51
CA LEU A 35 -9.41 10.39 -9.18
C LEU A 35 -8.42 9.64 -8.26
N TRP A 36 -7.13 9.92 -8.40
CA TRP A 36 -6.07 9.37 -7.55
C TRP A 36 -6.02 10.00 -6.16
N GLU A 37 -6.46 11.26 -6.03
CA GLU A 37 -6.56 11.97 -4.74
C GLU A 37 -7.82 11.57 -3.95
N ILE A 38 -8.77 10.89 -4.57
CA ILE A 38 -9.92 10.32 -3.86
C ILE A 38 -9.41 9.13 -3.06
N ASP A 39 -9.20 9.36 -1.77
CA ASP A 39 -8.88 8.30 -0.81
C ASP A 39 -9.93 7.19 -0.95
N ASP A 40 -9.43 5.96 -1.11
CA ASP A 40 -10.21 4.72 -0.97
C ASP A 40 -10.67 4.57 0.49
N ASN A 41 -11.52 5.48 0.98
CA ASN A 41 -12.11 5.46 2.32
C ASN A 41 -13.21 4.39 2.44
N ASN A 42 -13.14 3.32 1.65
CA ASN A 42 -13.85 2.09 1.93
C ASN A 42 -12.90 1.10 2.62
N ASP A 43 -12.36 1.55 3.76
CA ASP A 43 -11.69 0.77 4.78
C ASP A 43 -12.64 -0.23 5.48
N ASN A 44 -13.69 -0.71 4.79
CA ASN A 44 -14.65 -1.66 5.35
C ASN A 44 -14.69 -3.01 4.66
N ASN A 45 -13.81 -3.31 3.70
CA ASN A 45 -13.78 -4.67 3.16
C ASN A 45 -12.49 -5.11 2.47
N ASN A 46 -11.34 -4.89 3.11
CA ASN A 46 -10.22 -5.79 2.91
C ASN A 46 -9.71 -6.24 4.27
N ASN A 47 -10.01 -7.51 4.57
CA ASN A 47 -9.31 -8.33 5.54
C ASN A 47 -7.83 -8.48 5.14
N ASN A 48 -7.10 -7.37 5.04
CA ASN A 48 -5.64 -7.33 4.96
C ASN A 48 -5.05 -7.28 6.37
N ASP A 49 -5.60 -8.13 7.25
CA ASP A 49 -4.86 -8.76 8.35
C ASP A 49 -3.79 -9.74 7.79
N ASP A 50 -3.49 -9.67 6.50
CA ASP A 50 -2.26 -10.22 5.91
C ASP A 50 -1.05 -9.44 6.43
N LYS A 51 -0.69 -9.81 7.66
CA LYS A 51 0.60 -9.65 8.29
C LYS A 51 1.08 -8.22 8.28
N LYS A 52 0.65 -7.46 9.29
CA LYS A 52 1.51 -6.42 9.88
C LYS A 52 2.86 -7.10 10.18
N ILE A 53 3.80 -7.00 9.25
CA ILE A 53 5.09 -7.71 9.31
C ILE A 53 5.66 -7.33 10.66
N ASN A 54 5.77 -8.31 11.57
CA ASN A 54 6.21 -8.04 12.91
C ASN A 54 7.73 -7.85 12.88
N TRP A 55 8.15 -6.64 12.49
CA TRP A 55 9.55 -6.24 12.42
C TRP A 55 10.28 -6.43 13.74
N THR A 56 9.55 -6.42 14.87
CA THR A 56 10.14 -6.74 16.18
C THR A 56 10.55 -8.21 16.25
N PHE A 57 9.66 -9.13 15.86
CA PHE A 57 9.95 -10.57 15.81
C PHE A 57 11.08 -10.90 14.83
N ILE A 58 11.11 -10.28 13.65
CA ILE A 58 12.19 -10.48 12.67
C ILE A 58 13.52 -10.01 13.25
N ARG A 59 13.56 -8.84 13.87
CA ARG A 59 14.78 -8.27 14.47
C ARG A 59 15.30 -9.15 15.61
N GLU A 60 14.41 -9.54 16.53
CA GLU A 60 14.75 -10.43 17.65
C GLU A 60 15.31 -11.77 17.18
N THR A 61 14.74 -12.33 16.11
CA THR A 61 15.21 -13.59 15.53
C THR A 61 16.62 -13.45 14.96
N CYS A 62 16.90 -12.37 14.22
CA CYS A 62 18.24 -12.10 13.68
C CYS A 62 19.25 -11.85 14.81
N ASP A 63 18.91 -11.04 15.80
CA ASP A 63 19.79 -10.73 16.94
C ASP A 63 20.14 -11.98 17.76
N ALA A 64 19.20 -12.92 17.89
CA ALA A 64 19.43 -14.21 18.54
C ALA A 64 20.47 -15.06 17.79
N TYR A 65 20.35 -15.17 16.46
CA TYR A 65 21.33 -15.88 15.63
C TYR A 65 22.72 -15.24 15.67
N ASP A 66 22.80 -13.91 15.58
CA ASP A 66 24.07 -13.19 15.68
C ASP A 66 24.74 -13.39 17.05
N THR A 67 23.95 -13.40 18.12
CA THR A 67 24.44 -13.65 19.48
C THR A 67 24.99 -15.08 19.63
N GLU A 68 24.30 -16.07 19.08
CA GLU A 68 24.75 -17.46 19.10
C GLU A 68 26.03 -17.66 18.27
N MET A 69 26.09 -17.07 17.08
CA MET A 69 27.28 -17.11 16.22
C MET A 69 28.49 -16.45 16.89
N LYS A 70 28.29 -15.30 17.52
CA LYS A 70 29.33 -14.62 18.31
C LYS A 70 29.83 -15.50 19.45
N LYS A 71 28.93 -16.15 20.20
CA LYS A 71 29.30 -17.05 21.30
C LYS A 71 30.12 -18.24 20.81
N MET A 72 29.77 -18.83 19.66
CA MET A 72 30.54 -19.91 19.04
C MET A 72 31.92 -19.44 18.62
N MET A 73 32.02 -18.29 17.96
CA MET A 73 33.30 -17.69 17.54
C MET A 73 34.19 -17.35 18.74
N ASP A 74 33.65 -16.75 19.79
CA ASP A 74 34.39 -16.42 21.01
C ASP A 74 34.85 -17.69 21.76
N SER A 75 34.05 -18.76 21.74
CA SER A 75 34.41 -20.05 22.33
C SER A 75 35.53 -20.77 21.57
N ASN A 76 35.58 -20.59 20.25
CA ASN A 76 36.55 -21.22 19.36
C ASN A 76 37.83 -20.38 19.15
N ARG A 77 37.89 -19.19 19.78
CA ARG A 77 39.04 -18.27 19.73
C ARG A 77 40.02 -18.48 20.90
N ARG A 78 39.78 -19.49 21.74
CA ARG A 78 40.71 -20.03 22.75
C ARG A 78 41.40 -21.27 22.20
#